data_AF-A0A7J5ZK11-F1
#
_entry.id   AF-A0A7J5ZK11-F1
#
_cell.length_a   1.000
_cell.length_b   1.000
_cell.length_c   1.000
_cell.angle_alpha   90.00
_cell.angle_beta   90.00
_cell.angle_gamma   90.00
#
_symmetry.space_group_name_H-M   'P 1'
#
loop_
_entity.id
_entity.type
_entity.pdbx_description
1 polymer ?
#
loop_
_entity_poly.entity_id
_entity_poly.type
_entity_poly.pdbx_seq_one_letter_code
_entity_poly.pdbx_strand_id
1 'polypeptide(L)'
;MYCVWHLSAPARQTVFLSFQDLDLERCCNCDYVNVYDGPSTAYHLMGKLCQNSTSHLDFQSSSSYMTVMFRSDYSGVGRGFKAYFSSSLNQNTGRVDCSSDSMNIAIRKSYLDSLGFSWYDLYLDDHRCRASTDNYYVTFNFPLHSCSTGRK
;
A
#
# COMPACT_ATOMS: atom_id res chain seq x y z
N MET A 1 -13.34 6.02 -23.84
CA MET A 1 -13.49 4.76 -23.05
C MET A 1 -13.94 5.09 -21.62
N TYR A 2 -14.71 4.21 -20.96
CA TYR A 2 -15.13 4.40 -19.56
C TYR A 2 -15.06 3.07 -18.81
N CYS A 3 -14.17 2.97 -17.82
CA CYS A 3 -13.95 1.76 -17.04
C CYS A 3 -13.99 2.09 -15.54
N VAL A 4 -14.62 1.20 -14.77
CA VAL A 4 -14.72 1.35 -13.32
C VAL A 4 -14.30 0.04 -12.66
N TRP A 5 -13.41 0.14 -11.69
CA TRP A 5 -12.97 -0.96 -10.85
C TRP A 5 -13.39 -0.67 -9.41
N HIS A 6 -14.08 -1.63 -8.79
CA HIS A 6 -14.45 -1.59 -7.38
C HIS A 6 -13.49 -2.50 -6.61
N LEU A 7 -12.64 -1.90 -5.80
CA LEU A 7 -11.67 -2.59 -4.97
C LEU A 7 -12.28 -2.83 -3.59
N SER A 8 -12.17 -4.06 -3.09
CA SER A 8 -12.64 -4.45 -1.77
C SER A 8 -11.55 -5.16 -0.98
N ALA A 9 -11.37 -4.74 0.28
CA ALA A 9 -10.55 -5.41 1.27
C ALA A 9 -11.43 -6.21 2.25
N PRO A 10 -10.85 -7.14 3.03
CA PRO A 10 -11.54 -7.75 4.15
C PRO A 10 -12.08 -6.72 5.14
N ALA A 11 -13.13 -7.11 5.87
CA ALA A 11 -13.78 -6.23 6.84
C ALA A 11 -12.76 -5.65 7.85
N ARG A 12 -12.89 -4.34 8.13
CA ARG A 12 -12.02 -3.58 9.05
C ARG A 12 -10.58 -3.39 8.56
N GLN A 13 -10.29 -3.71 7.31
CA GLN A 13 -9.06 -3.31 6.63
C GLN A 13 -9.36 -2.17 5.66
N THR A 14 -8.33 -1.39 5.31
CA THR A 14 -8.38 -0.33 4.30
C THR A 14 -7.69 -0.78 3.02
N VAL A 15 -8.00 -0.16 1.89
CA VAL A 15 -7.35 -0.41 0.60
C VAL A 15 -6.24 0.60 0.42
N PHE A 16 -5.05 0.11 0.11
CA PHE A 16 -3.94 0.90 -0.40
C PHE A 16 -3.84 0.72 -1.91
N LEU A 17 -3.66 1.81 -2.64
CA LEU A 17 -3.49 1.82 -4.10
C LEU A 17 -2.27 2.68 -4.45
N SER A 18 -1.37 2.15 -5.25
CA SER A 18 -0.14 2.83 -5.69
C SER A 18 0.02 2.73 -7.20
N PHE A 19 0.10 3.87 -7.88
CA PHE A 19 0.36 3.97 -9.31
C PHE A 19 1.86 3.95 -9.57
N GLN A 20 2.32 2.98 -10.37
CA GLN A 20 3.73 2.76 -10.69
C GLN A 20 4.12 3.30 -12.06
N ASP A 21 3.14 3.35 -12.98
CA ASP A 21 3.30 3.93 -14.31
C ASP A 21 2.00 4.63 -14.66
N LEU A 22 2.11 5.79 -15.28
CA LEU A 22 0.99 6.58 -15.74
C LEU A 22 1.44 7.34 -16.99
N ASP A 23 0.83 7.00 -18.12
CA ASP A 23 1.07 7.60 -19.41
C ASP A 23 -0.25 7.80 -20.14
N LEU A 24 -0.83 8.98 -19.95
CA LEU A 24 -2.11 9.43 -20.47
C LEU A 24 -1.92 10.68 -21.34
N GLU A 25 -3.00 11.18 -21.93
CA GLU A 25 -2.92 12.44 -22.64
C GLU A 25 -2.56 13.62 -21.71
N ARG A 26 -1.82 14.61 -22.24
CA ARG A 26 -1.39 15.79 -21.46
C ARG A 26 -2.55 16.65 -20.97
N CYS A 27 -3.68 16.59 -21.66
CA CYS A 27 -4.91 17.26 -21.29
C CYS A 27 -5.61 16.48 -20.17
N CYS A 28 -5.60 17.02 -18.94
CA CYS A 28 -6.25 16.38 -17.78
C CYS A 28 -7.79 16.33 -17.86
N ASN A 29 -8.41 16.86 -18.91
CA ASN A 29 -9.86 16.73 -19.17
C ASN A 29 -10.18 15.75 -20.29
N CYS A 30 -9.16 15.24 -20.98
CA CYS A 30 -9.28 14.32 -22.10
C CYS A 30 -9.18 12.89 -21.55
N ASP A 31 -7.98 12.50 -21.07
CA ASP A 31 -7.74 11.22 -20.39
C ASP A 31 -7.39 11.42 -18.92
N TYR A 32 -8.06 10.69 -18.02
CA TYR A 32 -7.77 10.76 -16.58
C TYR A 32 -8.25 9.54 -15.80
N VAL A 33 -7.65 9.33 -14.64
CA VAL A 33 -8.07 8.36 -13.62
C VAL A 33 -8.57 9.11 -12.39
N ASN A 34 -9.78 8.81 -11.93
CA ASN A 34 -10.30 9.27 -10.65
C ASN A 34 -10.24 8.14 -9.62
N VAL A 35 -9.86 8.48 -8.38
CA VAL A 35 -9.86 7.56 -7.23
C VAL A 35 -10.85 8.07 -6.19
N TYR A 36 -11.78 7.22 -5.77
CA TYR A 36 -12.85 7.56 -4.84
C TYR A 36 -12.76 6.71 -3.56
N ASP A 37 -12.97 7.36 -2.42
CA ASP A 37 -12.96 6.73 -1.09
C ASP A 37 -14.31 6.10 -0.76
N GLY A 38 -14.58 4.94 -1.38
CA GLY A 38 -15.78 4.17 -1.12
C GLY A 38 -16.18 3.21 -2.25
N PRO A 39 -17.34 2.56 -2.13
CA PRO A 39 -17.79 1.51 -3.05
C PRO A 39 -18.29 2.02 -4.41
N SER A 40 -18.40 3.33 -4.63
CA SER A 40 -18.82 3.87 -5.94
C SER A 40 -18.27 5.27 -6.21
N THR A 41 -18.49 5.77 -7.44
CA THR A 41 -18.10 7.13 -7.86
C THR A 41 -18.96 8.24 -7.24
N ALA A 42 -19.95 7.89 -6.41
CA ALA A 42 -20.74 8.86 -5.63
C ALA A 42 -20.05 9.28 -4.31
N TYR A 43 -18.97 8.59 -3.95
CA TYR A 43 -18.21 8.86 -2.73
C TYR A 43 -17.16 9.96 -2.94
N HIS A 44 -16.45 10.33 -1.88
CA HIS A 44 -15.46 11.38 -1.89
C HIS A 44 -14.35 11.11 -2.92
N LEU A 45 -14.11 12.06 -3.83
CA LEU A 45 -12.99 12.01 -4.77
C LEU A 45 -11.69 12.31 -4.03
N MET A 46 -10.82 11.31 -3.92
CA MET A 46 -9.51 11.43 -3.29
C MET A 46 -8.51 12.12 -4.22
N GLY A 47 -8.61 11.88 -5.52
CA GLY A 47 -7.73 12.49 -6.50
C GLY A 47 -8.10 12.18 -7.95
N LYS A 48 -7.63 13.06 -8.82
CA LYS A 48 -7.71 12.95 -10.27
C LYS A 48 -6.29 12.96 -10.84
N LEU A 49 -5.93 11.90 -11.54
CA LEU A 49 -4.62 11.71 -12.15
C LEU A 49 -4.67 11.87 -13.67
N CYS A 50 -3.66 12.52 -14.22
CA CYS A 50 -3.41 12.72 -15.65
C CYS A 50 -1.89 12.76 -15.89
N GLN A 51 -1.42 12.97 -17.13
CA GLN A 51 0.01 12.87 -17.48
C GLN A 51 0.96 13.68 -16.59
N ASN A 52 0.52 14.85 -16.12
CA ASN A 52 1.37 15.74 -15.33
C ASN A 52 1.34 15.43 -13.82
N SER A 53 0.63 14.38 -13.39
CA SER A 53 0.57 13.95 -12.00
C SER A 53 1.89 13.28 -11.59
N THR A 54 2.78 14.05 -10.97
CA THR A 54 4.08 13.59 -10.45
C THR A 54 4.10 13.39 -8.94
N SER A 55 3.04 13.80 -8.24
CA SER A 55 2.82 13.60 -6.81
C SER A 55 1.43 13.02 -6.56
N HIS A 56 1.20 12.47 -5.36
CA HIS A 56 -0.07 11.85 -4.95
C HIS A 56 -0.46 10.62 -5.81
N LEU A 57 0.51 9.75 -6.08
CA LEU A 57 0.29 8.47 -6.76
C LEU A 57 -0.11 7.33 -5.81
N ASP A 58 -0.17 7.62 -4.51
CA ASP A 58 -0.53 6.68 -3.46
C ASP A 58 -1.81 7.14 -2.75
N PHE A 59 -2.75 6.21 -2.59
CA PHE A 59 -4.05 6.45 -1.97
C PHE A 59 -4.32 5.39 -0.90
N GLN A 60 -4.91 5.82 0.22
CA GLN A 60 -5.41 4.95 1.27
C GLN A 60 -6.87 5.28 1.54
N SER A 61 -7.77 4.30 1.39
CA SER A 61 -9.19 4.49 1.70
C SER A 61 -9.42 4.60 3.20
N SER A 62 -10.51 5.25 3.60
CA SER A 62 -11.00 5.26 4.98
C SER A 62 -11.80 4.01 5.34
N SER A 63 -12.22 3.24 4.32
CA SER A 63 -13.05 2.04 4.46
C SER A 63 -12.45 0.83 3.77
N SER A 64 -13.11 -0.32 3.85
CA SER A 64 -12.73 -1.53 3.10
C SER A 64 -13.03 -1.46 1.60
N TYR A 65 -13.43 -0.29 1.08
CA TYR A 65 -13.78 -0.10 -0.32
C TYR A 65 -13.09 1.12 -0.92
N MET A 66 -12.69 0.98 -2.17
CA MET A 66 -12.15 2.06 -3.00
C MET A 66 -12.65 1.87 -4.43
N THR A 67 -12.95 2.96 -5.15
CA THR A 67 -13.38 2.88 -6.55
C THR A 67 -12.40 3.65 -7.43
N VAL A 68 -11.92 3.00 -8.49
CA VAL A 68 -11.05 3.61 -9.50
C VAL A 68 -11.83 3.72 -10.80
N MET A 69 -11.85 4.91 -11.40
CA MET A 69 -12.54 5.15 -12.68
C MET A 69 -11.57 5.74 -13.68
N PHE A 70 -11.48 5.13 -14.86
CA PHE A 70 -10.74 5.67 -15.99
C PHE A 70 -11.71 6.19 -17.05
N ARG A 71 -11.45 7.41 -17.52
CA ARG A 71 -12.16 8.01 -18.65
C ARG A 71 -11.14 8.47 -19.68
N SER A 72 -11.48 8.21 -20.94
CA SER A 72 -10.74 8.68 -22.11
C SER A 72 -11.70 9.19 -23.18
N ASP A 73 -11.28 10.17 -23.97
CA ASP A 73 -12.06 10.74 -25.06
C ASP A 73 -11.90 9.95 -26.38
N TYR A 74 -12.00 10.59 -27.55
CA TYR A 74 -11.93 9.94 -28.86
C TYR A 74 -10.56 10.09 -29.55
N SER A 75 -9.61 10.85 -28.99
CA SER A 75 -8.34 11.20 -29.64
C SER A 75 -7.18 11.31 -28.67
N GLY A 76 -5.95 11.15 -29.16
CA GLY A 76 -4.78 11.10 -28.29
C GLY A 76 -4.72 9.77 -27.53
N VAL A 77 -3.55 9.15 -27.51
CA VAL A 77 -3.39 7.84 -26.90
C VAL A 77 -2.06 7.83 -26.16
N GLY A 78 -2.11 7.51 -24.87
CA GLY A 78 -0.94 7.15 -24.07
C GLY A 78 -0.86 5.63 -23.88
N ARG A 79 0.20 5.14 -23.22
CA ARG A 79 0.32 3.70 -22.93
C ARG A 79 -0.69 3.20 -21.89
N GLY A 80 -1.32 4.10 -21.13
CA GLY A 80 -2.25 3.78 -20.05
C GLY A 80 -1.58 3.90 -18.68
N PHE A 81 -2.02 3.11 -17.70
CA PHE A 81 -1.47 3.15 -16.36
C PHE A 81 -1.31 1.74 -15.79
N LYS A 82 -0.42 1.64 -14.79
CA LYS A 82 -0.23 0.43 -13.98
C LYS A 82 -0.30 0.81 -12.51
N ALA A 83 -1.20 0.16 -11.78
CA ALA A 83 -1.34 0.34 -10.35
C ALA A 83 -1.35 -1.01 -9.62
N TYR A 84 -0.82 -1.01 -8.41
CA TYR A 84 -0.94 -2.13 -7.48
C TYR A 84 -1.85 -1.72 -6.33
N PHE A 85 -2.66 -2.67 -5.86
CA PHE A 85 -3.46 -2.46 -4.66
C PHE A 85 -3.21 -3.58 -3.65
N SER A 86 -3.36 -3.25 -2.38
CA SER A 86 -3.27 -4.18 -1.26
C SER A 86 -4.23 -3.78 -0.16
N SER A 87 -4.46 -4.66 0.81
CA SER A 87 -5.21 -4.32 2.01
C SER A 87 -4.26 -3.98 3.16
N SER A 88 -4.71 -3.11 4.07
CA SER A 88 -4.00 -2.87 5.31
C SER A 88 -3.99 -4.13 6.17
N LEU A 89 -2.94 -4.31 6.98
CA LEU A 89 -2.95 -5.32 8.03
C LEU A 89 -4.15 -5.07 8.97
N ASN A 90 -4.77 -6.14 9.45
CA ASN A 90 -5.75 -6.03 10.52
C ASN A 90 -5.03 -5.49 11.79
N GLN A 91 -5.66 -4.62 12.57
CA GLN A 91 -5.07 -3.89 13.70
C GLN A 91 -4.36 -4.78 14.73
N ASN A 92 -4.70 -6.06 14.79
CA ASN A 92 -4.08 -7.02 15.71
C ASN A 92 -2.98 -7.89 15.08
N THR A 93 -2.64 -7.69 13.81
CA THR A 93 -1.79 -8.61 13.03
C THR A 93 -0.30 -8.32 13.20
N GLY A 94 0.04 -7.04 13.28
CA GLY A 94 1.40 -6.60 13.47
C GLY A 94 1.41 -5.17 13.99
N ARG A 95 2.54 -4.76 14.53
CA ARG A 95 2.76 -3.42 15.06
C ARG A 95 4.17 -2.95 14.75
N VAL A 96 4.30 -1.62 14.66
CA VAL A 96 5.59 -0.95 14.55
C VAL A 96 5.74 -0.10 15.79
N ASP A 97 6.75 -0.41 16.60
CA ASP A 97 7.09 0.31 17.83
C ASP A 97 8.39 1.09 17.59
N CYS A 98 8.33 2.41 17.61
CA CYS A 98 9.48 3.29 17.40
C CYS A 98 9.94 3.96 18.69
N SER A 99 11.25 4.09 18.86
CA SER A 99 11.90 4.79 19.97
C SER A 99 13.02 5.70 19.44
N SER A 100 13.71 6.41 20.35
CA SER A 100 14.87 7.24 20.00
C SER A 100 16.01 6.48 19.33
N ASP A 101 16.13 5.18 19.61
CA ASP A 101 17.31 4.37 19.28
C ASP A 101 16.99 3.09 18.50
N SER A 102 15.72 2.73 18.37
CA SER A 102 15.30 1.51 17.68
C SER A 102 13.92 1.62 17.05
N MET A 103 13.74 0.90 15.94
CA MET A 103 12.46 0.59 15.33
C MET A 103 12.24 -0.92 15.44
N ASN A 104 11.10 -1.32 15.98
CA ASN A 104 10.73 -2.74 16.11
C ASN A 104 9.49 -3.02 15.27
N ILE A 105 9.57 -4.06 14.44
CA ILE A 105 8.41 -4.58 13.69
C ILE A 105 8.04 -5.92 14.31
N ALA A 106 6.85 -6.02 14.90
CA ALA A 106 6.35 -7.27 15.45
C ALA A 106 5.17 -7.79 14.61
N ILE A 107 5.22 -9.06 14.22
CA ILE A 107 4.19 -9.73 13.42
C ILE A 107 3.66 -10.93 14.22
N ARG A 108 2.34 -11.10 14.29
CA ARG A 108 1.75 -12.26 14.97
C ARG A 108 2.09 -13.55 14.24
N LYS A 109 2.47 -14.58 15.00
CA LYS A 109 2.71 -15.93 14.48
C LYS A 109 1.50 -16.49 13.74
N SER A 110 0.31 -16.37 14.33
CA SER A 110 -0.92 -16.88 13.71
C SER A 110 -1.23 -16.27 12.33
N TYR A 111 -0.75 -15.05 12.07
CA TYR A 111 -0.89 -14.45 10.75
C TYR A 111 0.13 -15.01 9.76
N LEU A 112 1.38 -15.18 10.19
CA LEU A 112 2.41 -15.85 9.38
C LEU A 112 1.96 -17.27 9.03
N ASP A 113 1.42 -18.01 10.00
CA ASP A 113 0.88 -19.35 9.81
C ASP A 113 -0.25 -19.33 8.76
N SER A 114 -1.12 -18.31 8.76
CA SER A 114 -2.20 -18.15 7.77
C SER A 114 -1.69 -17.90 6.34
N LEU A 115 -0.46 -17.42 6.20
CA LEU A 115 0.23 -17.25 4.93
C LEU A 115 1.10 -18.47 4.56
N GLY A 116 1.17 -19.48 5.44
CA GLY A 116 2.02 -20.66 5.26
C GLY A 116 3.49 -20.44 5.63
N PHE A 117 3.81 -19.38 6.38
CA PHE A 117 5.16 -19.10 6.85
C PHE A 117 5.32 -19.42 8.33
N SER A 118 6.44 -20.03 8.69
CA SER A 118 6.92 -20.16 10.07
C SER A 118 7.85 -19.01 10.43
N TRP A 119 8.07 -18.79 11.73
CA TRP A 119 9.04 -17.81 12.19
C TRP A 119 10.48 -18.14 11.75
N TYR A 120 10.79 -19.41 11.46
CA TYR A 120 12.08 -19.83 10.92
C TYR A 120 12.31 -19.38 9.47
N ASP A 121 11.25 -19.10 8.71
CA ASP A 121 11.34 -18.67 7.32
C ASP A 121 11.65 -17.16 7.20
N LEU A 122 11.66 -16.47 8.34
CA LEU A 122 11.82 -15.03 8.43
C LEU A 122 13.17 -14.67 9.03
N TYR A 123 14.04 -14.10 8.21
CA TYR A 123 15.34 -13.61 8.64
C TYR A 123 15.67 -12.27 7.99
N LEU A 124 16.47 -11.47 8.70
CA LEU A 124 17.14 -10.33 8.10
C LEU A 124 18.50 -10.79 7.60
N ASP A 125 18.89 -10.32 6.41
CA ASP A 125 20.21 -10.56 5.83
C ASP A 125 21.30 -9.68 6.48
N ASP A 126 21.22 -9.48 7.79
CA ASP A 126 22.32 -8.96 8.62
C ASP A 126 22.42 -9.84 9.86
N HIS A 127 23.54 -10.54 9.99
CA HIS A 127 23.86 -11.41 11.12
C HIS A 127 23.73 -10.72 12.51
N ARG A 128 23.82 -9.38 12.59
CA ARG A 128 23.69 -8.59 13.82
C ARG A 128 22.24 -8.27 14.18
N CYS A 129 21.30 -8.42 13.25
CA CYS A 129 19.89 -8.21 13.48
C CYS A 129 19.11 -9.48 13.21
N ARG A 130 19.06 -10.36 14.22
CA ARG A 130 18.18 -11.52 14.15
C ARG A 130 16.79 -11.16 14.66
N ALA A 131 15.78 -11.74 14.04
CA ALA A 131 14.44 -11.73 14.58
C ALA A 131 14.44 -12.44 15.94
N SER A 132 13.78 -11.84 16.93
CA SER A 132 13.45 -12.48 18.20
C SER A 132 12.02 -12.98 18.17
N THR A 133 11.67 -13.93 19.03
CA THR A 133 10.32 -14.47 19.05
C THR A 133 9.85 -14.78 20.46
N ASP A 134 8.56 -14.53 20.71
CA ASP A 134 7.86 -14.92 21.93
C ASP A 134 6.67 -15.85 21.60
N ASN A 135 5.76 -16.07 22.54
CA ASN A 135 4.61 -16.96 22.35
C ASN A 135 3.63 -16.48 21.26
N TYR A 136 3.61 -15.19 20.94
CA TYR A 136 2.60 -14.59 20.06
C TYR A 136 3.19 -13.91 18.83
N TYR A 137 4.43 -13.41 18.92
CA TYR A 137 5.03 -12.53 17.93
C TYR A 137 6.40 -13.01 17.47
N VAL A 138 6.71 -12.63 16.23
CA VAL A 138 8.07 -12.55 15.68
C VAL A 138 8.40 -11.07 15.59
N THR A 139 9.48 -10.66 16.24
CA THR A 139 9.88 -9.25 16.36
C THR A 139 11.23 -9.04 15.70
N PHE A 140 11.26 -8.16 14.71
CA PHE A 140 12.47 -7.67 14.07
C PHE A 140 12.88 -6.36 14.72
N ASN A 141 14.05 -6.35 15.33
CA ASN A 141 14.62 -5.15 15.94
C ASN A 141 15.61 -4.51 14.96
N PHE A 142 15.43 -3.22 14.69
CA PHE A 142 16.30 -2.40 13.85
C PHE A 142 16.84 -1.24 14.69
N PRO A 143 18.02 -1.39 15.33
CA PRO A 143 18.67 -0.31 16.05
C PRO A 143 19.17 0.77 15.08
N LEU A 144 19.02 2.05 15.42
CA LEU A 144 19.33 3.19 14.52
C LEU A 144 20.83 3.47 14.34
N HIS A 145 21.68 2.74 15.07
CA HIS A 145 23.15 2.86 15.03
C HIS A 145 23.84 1.56 14.60
N SER A 146 23.08 0.53 14.20
CA SER A 146 23.62 -0.75 13.76
C SER A 146 22.72 -1.39 12.71
N CYS A 147 23.05 -2.62 12.30
CA CYS A 147 22.27 -3.38 11.31
C CYS A 147 21.98 -2.63 10.02
N SER A 148 22.99 -1.90 9.52
CA SER A 148 22.91 -1.07 8.32
C SER A 148 21.85 0.04 8.38
N THR A 149 21.31 0.33 9.57
CA THR A 149 20.43 1.47 9.80
C THR A 149 21.30 2.67 10.19
N GLY A 150 21.00 3.83 9.60
CA GLY A 150 21.68 5.08 9.92
C GLY A 150 20.68 6.20 10.17
N ARG A 151 20.95 7.00 11.20
CA ARG A 151 20.25 8.25 11.45
C ARG A 151 20.90 9.35 10.60
N LYS A 152 20.11 10.03 9.78
CA LYS A 152 20.53 11.22 9.03
C LYS A 152 20.29 12.49 9.84
#